data_AF-A0A8S3SWX8-F1
#
_entry.id   AF-A0A8S3SWX8-F1
#
_cell.length_a   1.000
_cell.length_b   1.000
_cell.length_c   1.000
_cell.angle_alpha   90.00
_cell.angle_beta   90.00
_cell.angle_gamma   90.00
#
_symmetry.space_group_name_H-M   'P 1'
#
loop_
_entity.id
_entity.type
_entity.pdbx_description
1 polymer ?
#
loop_
_entity_poly.entity_id
_entity_poly.type
_entity_poly.pdbx_seq_one_letter_code
_entity_poly.pdbx_strand_id
1 'polypeptide(L)'
;MPADLMSNVFSKSTENTPSNLYALCELWDFAGQKEFYATHQAFLTSSAVYLVVADMKDDISKQGLSQCFADFQNIGEYVDFWFDSIHCHRTTDEPTIIGHFDPPILLVFTGKDKYDKEADFKRREKELDEQMHQVLGGQTKYHHLHNKCYLSNKNDSDEEFEKLRYAIYEAARKMGNWDMSNLAKHSDINIIEKEDLLLFLRFQHNVGNIIFLKNIPDLIILRPQWLADAFRCLVSDRVDNRKLHHREDWMLFTREGIISESLITELFKSKVGSQFSGQKNNLHKVMEKLDILVKIENSSYIMPSMMPSAKFEDVCTNVGILAENCKRTSWLCFKFEFLPHSFFNHLSAWFIKQYTPAKWIVLVDKSLYIVEFACLTLINLVVKRFL
;
A
#
# COMPACT_ATOMS: atom_id res chain seq x y z
N MET A 1 -18.40 -8.50 15.72
CA MET A 1 -17.76 -9.39 16.72
C MET A 1 -18.83 -9.96 17.65
N PRO A 2 -18.67 -11.18 18.22
CA PRO A 2 -19.66 -11.76 19.14
C PRO A 2 -19.59 -11.05 20.49
N ALA A 3 -20.75 -10.64 21.03
CA ALA A 3 -20.89 -9.92 22.29
C ALA A 3 -20.32 -10.67 23.51
N ASP A 4 -20.19 -12.00 23.41
CA ASP A 4 -19.75 -12.88 24.49
C ASP A 4 -18.26 -12.74 24.86
N LEU A 5 -17.43 -12.20 23.96
CA LEU A 5 -16.03 -11.93 24.27
C LEU A 5 -15.90 -10.67 25.15
N MET A 6 -16.74 -9.67 24.92
CA MET A 6 -16.76 -8.42 25.70
C MET A 6 -17.19 -8.69 27.14
N SER A 7 -18.25 -9.48 27.36
CA SER A 7 -18.75 -9.79 28.71
C SER A 7 -17.75 -10.57 29.57
N ASN A 8 -16.93 -11.42 28.96
CA ASN A 8 -15.92 -12.22 29.67
C ASN A 8 -14.69 -11.42 30.09
N VAL A 9 -14.34 -10.35 29.36
CA VAL A 9 -13.24 -9.45 29.73
C VAL A 9 -13.62 -8.56 30.91
N PHE A 10 -14.86 -8.07 30.96
CA PHE A 10 -15.31 -7.19 32.05
C PHE A 10 -15.70 -7.93 33.35
N SER A 11 -16.11 -9.20 33.28
CA SER A 11 -16.61 -9.95 34.45
C SER A 11 -15.53 -10.56 35.36
N LYS A 12 -14.25 -10.55 34.96
CA LYS A 12 -13.13 -11.07 35.77
C LYS A 12 -12.38 -10.01 36.60
N SER A 13 -12.88 -8.79 36.68
CA SER A 13 -12.26 -7.72 37.47
C SER A 13 -12.61 -7.83 38.97
N THR A 14 -12.00 -8.78 39.67
CA THR A 14 -11.94 -8.75 41.14
C THR A 14 -10.72 -7.93 41.58
N GLU A 15 -11.01 -6.76 42.16
CA GLU A 15 -10.25 -5.93 43.10
C GLU A 15 -8.71 -5.82 42.96
N ASN A 16 -8.25 -4.59 42.70
CA ASN A 16 -6.87 -4.05 42.77
C ASN A 16 -5.92 -4.10 41.54
N THR A 17 -6.42 -4.12 40.31
CA THR A 17 -5.64 -3.74 39.11
C THR A 17 -6.05 -2.36 38.60
N PRO A 18 -5.11 -1.43 38.29
CA PRO A 18 -5.45 -0.11 37.79
C PRO A 18 -6.23 -0.26 36.47
N SER A 19 -7.42 0.32 36.44
CA SER A 19 -8.50 0.09 35.49
C SER A 19 -8.26 0.61 34.05
N ASN A 20 -7.01 0.88 33.64
CA ASN A 20 -6.70 1.61 32.40
C ASN A 20 -5.56 1.00 31.54
N LEU A 21 -5.33 -0.32 31.55
CA LEU A 21 -4.17 -0.91 30.84
C LEU A 21 -4.49 -1.73 29.58
N TYR A 22 -5.66 -1.56 28.98
CA TYR A 22 -6.03 -2.28 27.77
C TYR A 22 -6.38 -1.32 26.64
N ALA A 23 -5.60 -1.38 25.55
CA ALA A 23 -5.91 -0.71 24.30
C ALA A 23 -6.41 -1.74 23.29
N LEU A 24 -7.44 -1.39 22.53
CA LEU A 24 -7.86 -2.20 21.39
C LEU A 24 -6.84 -1.98 20.26
N CYS A 25 -6.29 -3.06 19.74
CA CYS A 25 -5.36 -3.04 18.63
C CYS A 25 -5.98 -3.79 17.44
N GLU A 26 -6.04 -3.13 16.28
CA GLU A 26 -6.38 -3.78 15.02
C GLU A 26 -5.09 -3.92 14.19
N LEU A 27 -4.76 -5.16 13.83
CA LEU A 27 -3.56 -5.46 13.05
C LEU A 27 -3.93 -5.62 11.57
N TRP A 28 -3.24 -4.87 10.72
CA TRP A 28 -3.42 -4.86 9.28
C TRP A 28 -2.18 -5.48 8.60
N ASP A 29 -2.39 -6.48 7.74
CA ASP A 29 -1.36 -7.02 6.86
C ASP A 29 -1.56 -6.43 5.46
N PHE A 30 -0.63 -5.57 5.06
CA PHE A 30 -0.71 -4.82 3.80
C PHE A 30 -0.26 -5.61 2.57
N ALA A 31 0.06 -6.90 2.71
CA ALA A 31 0.54 -7.77 1.63
C ALA A 31 1.71 -7.11 0.89
N GLY A 32 2.94 -7.38 1.34
CA GLY A 32 4.16 -6.75 0.82
C GLY A 32 4.56 -7.12 -0.61
N GLN A 33 3.61 -7.51 -1.46
CA GLN A 33 3.82 -7.79 -2.88
C GLN A 33 3.53 -6.52 -3.69
N LYS A 34 4.29 -6.32 -4.76
CA LYS A 34 4.27 -5.10 -5.59
C LYS A 34 2.91 -4.73 -6.12
N GLU A 35 2.09 -5.73 -6.42
CA GLU A 35 0.78 -5.55 -7.02
C GLU A 35 -0.23 -4.91 -6.04
N PHE A 36 0.02 -5.03 -4.73
CA PHE A 36 -0.80 -4.39 -3.69
C PHE A 36 -0.38 -2.95 -3.38
N TYR A 37 0.79 -2.49 -3.82
CA TYR A 37 1.31 -1.17 -3.45
C TYR A 37 0.41 -0.02 -3.91
N ALA A 38 -0.29 -0.17 -5.04
CA ALA A 38 -1.26 0.82 -5.51
C ALA A 38 -2.50 0.94 -4.61
N THR A 39 -2.75 -0.05 -3.77
CA THR A 39 -3.93 -0.11 -2.88
C THR A 39 -3.65 0.52 -1.51
N HIS A 40 -2.38 0.64 -1.13
CA HIS A 40 -1.94 1.12 0.18
C HIS A 40 -2.42 2.53 0.52
N GLN A 41 -2.51 3.41 -0.48
CA GLN A 41 -3.07 4.77 -0.32
C GLN A 41 -4.49 4.82 0.26
N ALA A 42 -5.25 3.72 0.22
CA ALA A 42 -6.59 3.66 0.80
C ALA A 42 -6.58 3.41 2.32
N PHE A 43 -5.46 2.91 2.86
CA PHE A 43 -5.37 2.38 4.22
C PHE A 43 -4.20 2.93 5.03
N LEU A 44 -3.12 3.38 4.41
CA LEU A 44 -2.01 4.02 5.10
C LEU A 44 -2.45 5.40 5.61
N THR A 45 -2.32 5.62 6.91
CA THR A 45 -2.65 6.89 7.58
C THR A 45 -1.48 7.35 8.47
N SER A 46 -1.45 8.64 8.80
CA SER A 46 -0.52 9.20 9.80
C SER A 46 -0.86 8.80 11.24
N SER A 47 -2.00 8.14 11.46
CA SER A 47 -2.58 7.82 12.76
C SER A 47 -2.41 6.34 13.16
N ALA A 48 -1.51 5.62 12.47
CA ALA A 48 -1.17 4.23 12.77
C ALA A 48 0.28 4.07 13.26
N VAL A 49 0.53 3.00 14.02
CA VAL A 49 1.88 2.50 14.31
C VAL A 49 2.23 1.44 13.27
N TYR A 50 3.36 1.60 12.60
CA TYR A 50 3.79 0.69 11.56
C TYR A 50 4.85 -0.27 12.05
N LEU A 51 4.72 -1.53 11.66
CA LEU A 51 5.72 -2.57 11.87
C LEU A 51 6.33 -2.92 10.51
N VAL A 52 7.61 -2.61 10.30
CA VAL A 52 8.34 -3.07 9.12
C VAL A 52 9.12 -4.31 9.52
N VAL A 53 8.72 -5.46 8.99
CA VAL A 53 9.22 -6.77 9.41
C VAL A 53 10.21 -7.31 8.39
N ALA A 54 11.43 -7.65 8.82
CA ALA A 54 12.48 -8.19 7.95
C ALA A 54 13.17 -9.40 8.60
N ASP A 55 13.55 -10.41 7.82
CA ASP A 55 14.33 -11.54 8.33
C ASP A 55 15.82 -11.20 8.38
N MET A 56 16.47 -11.46 9.51
CA MET A 56 17.88 -11.09 9.72
C MET A 56 18.86 -11.82 8.81
N LYS A 57 18.56 -13.05 8.39
CA LYS A 57 19.47 -13.88 7.58
C LYS A 57 19.37 -13.63 6.08
N ASP A 58 18.37 -12.90 5.63
CA ASP A 58 18.17 -12.60 4.22
C ASP A 58 19.10 -11.46 3.80
N ASP A 59 20.39 -11.77 3.61
CA ASP A 59 21.22 -10.97 2.71
C ASP A 59 20.74 -11.29 1.29
N ILE A 60 19.88 -10.43 0.74
CA ILE A 60 19.04 -10.66 -0.45
C ILE A 60 19.89 -10.81 -1.74
N SER A 61 20.61 -11.93 -1.84
CA SER A 61 21.42 -12.33 -2.99
C SER A 61 21.44 -13.85 -3.22
N LYS A 62 20.66 -14.63 -2.45
CA LYS A 62 20.55 -16.08 -2.67
C LYS A 62 19.12 -16.48 -2.97
N GLN A 63 18.94 -16.92 -4.21
CA GLN A 63 17.72 -17.49 -4.80
C GLN A 63 16.98 -18.39 -3.80
N GLY A 64 15.78 -17.97 -3.42
CA GLY A 64 14.88 -18.78 -2.59
C GLY A 64 14.09 -17.97 -1.58
N LEU A 65 13.44 -16.88 -2.00
CA LEU A 65 12.54 -16.11 -1.13
C LEU A 65 11.09 -16.19 -1.57
N SER A 66 10.22 -16.02 -0.58
CA SER A 66 8.80 -15.76 -0.78
C SER A 66 8.62 -14.60 -1.76
N GLN A 67 7.60 -14.72 -2.60
CA GLN A 67 7.31 -13.84 -3.74
C GLN A 67 7.19 -12.33 -3.38
N CYS A 68 7.12 -11.99 -2.08
CA CYS A 68 7.00 -10.63 -1.56
C CYS A 68 8.33 -9.83 -1.55
N PHE A 69 9.50 -10.50 -1.59
CA PHE A 69 10.80 -9.83 -1.44
C PHE A 69 11.66 -9.79 -2.71
N ALA A 70 11.12 -10.23 -3.85
CA ALA A 70 11.87 -10.40 -5.09
C ALA A 70 12.39 -9.09 -5.72
N ASP A 71 11.87 -7.94 -5.30
CA ASP A 71 12.17 -6.63 -5.90
C ASP A 71 13.32 -5.86 -5.22
N PHE A 72 13.87 -6.34 -4.10
CA PHE A 72 14.89 -5.62 -3.32
C PHE A 72 16.22 -6.37 -3.32
N GLN A 73 17.35 -5.66 -3.39
CA GLN A 73 18.69 -6.28 -3.36
C GLN A 73 19.23 -6.50 -1.95
N ASN A 74 18.69 -5.80 -0.95
CA ASN A 74 19.08 -5.94 0.44
C ASN A 74 18.00 -5.39 1.38
N ILE A 75 18.15 -5.68 2.69
CA ILE A 75 17.24 -5.22 3.73
C ILE A 75 17.20 -3.68 3.81
N GLY A 76 18.32 -3.01 3.55
CA GLY A 76 18.40 -1.55 3.50
C GLY A 76 17.42 -0.95 2.50
N GLU A 77 17.45 -1.42 1.25
CA GLU A 77 16.51 -0.98 0.20
C GLU A 77 15.05 -1.28 0.54
N TYR A 78 14.78 -2.45 1.12
CA TYR A 78 13.43 -2.81 1.58
C TYR A 78 12.94 -1.84 2.67
N VAL A 79 13.77 -1.54 3.66
CA VAL A 79 13.43 -0.59 4.72
C VAL A 79 13.26 0.81 4.15
N ASP A 80 14.15 1.25 3.26
CA ASP A 80 14.07 2.55 2.57
C ASP A 80 12.72 2.72 1.89
N PHE A 81 12.30 1.70 1.13
CA PHE A 81 11.04 1.63 0.40
C PHE A 81 9.82 1.81 1.31
N TRP A 82 9.78 1.13 2.45
CA TRP A 82 8.62 1.20 3.36
C TRP A 82 8.60 2.50 4.15
N PHE A 83 9.75 3.01 4.57
CA PHE A 83 9.85 4.33 5.18
C PHE A 83 9.32 5.40 4.24
N ASP A 84 9.72 5.33 2.97
CA ASP A 84 9.21 6.16 1.89
C ASP A 84 7.68 6.07 1.72
N SER A 85 7.16 4.84 1.61
CA SER A 85 5.74 4.58 1.47
C SER A 85 4.91 5.17 2.61
N ILE A 86 5.41 5.10 3.83
CA ILE A 86 4.76 5.62 5.04
C ILE A 86 4.92 7.13 5.13
N HIS A 87 6.09 7.68 4.79
CA HIS A 87 6.38 9.11 4.82
C HIS A 87 5.45 9.92 3.89
N CYS A 88 5.00 9.35 2.77
CA CYS A 88 3.95 9.92 1.91
C CYS A 88 2.68 10.34 2.65
N HIS A 89 2.33 9.61 3.70
CA HIS A 89 1.05 9.70 4.38
C HIS A 89 1.14 10.55 5.65
N ARG A 90 2.29 11.21 5.87
CA ARG A 90 2.47 12.19 6.95
C ARG A 90 1.51 13.38 6.76
N THR A 91 1.05 13.96 7.85
CA THR A 91 0.19 15.14 7.81
C THR A 91 1.04 16.41 7.65
N THR A 92 1.16 16.93 6.42
CA THR A 92 1.87 18.21 6.17
C THR A 92 0.96 19.45 6.11
N ASP A 93 -0.31 19.29 5.73
CA ASP A 93 -1.06 20.41 5.12
C ASP A 93 -2.31 20.92 5.87
N GLU A 94 -2.60 20.49 7.10
CA GLU A 94 -3.64 21.15 7.90
C GLU A 94 -3.07 21.50 9.29
N PRO A 95 -3.24 22.75 9.78
CA PRO A 95 -3.05 23.06 11.20
C PRO A 95 -4.18 22.35 11.94
N THR A 96 -4.04 21.04 12.08
CA THR A 96 -4.87 20.30 13.01
C THR A 96 -4.54 20.83 14.40
N ILE A 97 -5.56 20.90 15.26
CA ILE A 97 -5.43 21.23 16.69
C ILE A 97 -4.35 20.36 17.38
N ILE A 98 -3.93 19.28 16.72
CA ILE A 98 -3.14 18.18 17.26
C ILE A 98 -1.64 18.34 16.91
N GLY A 99 -1.23 19.09 15.88
CA GLY A 99 0.19 19.26 15.50
C GLY A 99 0.71 18.27 14.45
N HIS A 100 1.97 18.41 14.04
CA HIS A 100 2.62 17.54 13.05
C HIS A 100 2.90 16.15 13.65
N PHE A 101 2.43 15.09 12.99
CA PHE A 101 2.72 13.71 13.39
C PHE A 101 3.31 12.90 12.26
N ASP A 102 4.49 12.41 12.55
CA ASP A 102 5.17 11.42 11.75
C ASP A 102 4.73 10.05 12.27
N PRO A 103 4.02 9.24 11.47
CA PRO A 103 3.62 7.92 11.90
C PRO A 103 4.83 7.12 12.38
N PRO A 104 4.80 6.55 13.60
CA PRO A 104 5.94 5.84 14.15
C PRO A 104 6.12 4.49 13.44
N ILE A 105 7.37 4.17 13.15
CA ILE A 105 7.79 2.90 12.55
C ILE A 105 8.67 2.15 13.55
N LEU A 106 8.31 0.90 13.81
CA LEU A 106 9.10 -0.06 14.55
C LEU A 106 9.71 -1.05 13.53
N LEU A 107 11.04 -1.12 13.48
CA LEU A 107 11.72 -2.15 12.71
C LEU A 107 11.72 -3.46 13.49
N VAL A 108 11.16 -4.52 12.93
CA VAL A 108 11.05 -5.83 13.58
C VAL A 108 11.86 -6.84 12.78
N PHE A 109 13.02 -7.19 13.32
CA PHE A 109 13.93 -8.17 12.74
C PHE A 109 13.61 -9.56 13.28
N THR A 110 13.26 -10.51 12.40
CA THR A 110 12.91 -11.89 12.75
C THR A 110 14.06 -12.85 12.45
N GLY A 111 13.97 -14.09 12.97
CA GLY A 111 14.99 -15.11 12.73
C GLY A 111 16.25 -14.97 13.60
N LYS A 112 16.14 -14.31 14.75
CA LYS A 112 17.21 -14.26 15.77
C LYS A 112 17.69 -15.65 16.18
N ASP A 113 16.78 -16.62 16.26
CA ASP A 113 17.06 -18.03 16.58
C ASP A 113 17.97 -18.74 15.57
N LYS A 114 18.20 -18.14 14.41
CA LYS A 114 19.08 -18.69 13.38
C LYS A 114 20.57 -18.41 13.68
N TYR A 115 20.89 -17.64 14.71
CA TYR A 115 22.26 -17.33 15.15
C TYR A 115 22.60 -18.14 16.41
N ASP A 116 23.42 -19.19 16.25
CA ASP A 116 23.75 -20.10 17.34
C ASP A 116 24.62 -19.45 18.44
N LYS A 117 25.39 -18.41 18.08
CA LYS A 117 26.27 -17.69 18.99
C LYS A 117 25.81 -16.25 19.14
N GLU A 118 25.74 -15.78 20.39
CA GLU A 118 25.43 -14.38 20.72
C GLU A 118 26.38 -13.40 20.00
N ALA A 119 27.66 -13.75 19.85
CA ALA A 119 28.62 -12.93 19.12
C ALA A 119 28.27 -12.74 17.64
N ASP A 120 27.73 -13.77 16.98
CA ASP A 120 27.33 -13.70 15.56
C ASP A 120 26.06 -12.86 15.41
N PHE A 121 25.10 -13.01 16.34
CA PHE A 121 23.92 -12.14 16.43
C PHE A 121 24.31 -10.67 16.62
N LYS A 122 25.18 -10.38 17.61
CA LYS A 122 25.64 -9.00 17.89
C LYS A 122 26.40 -8.37 16.74
N ARG A 123 27.17 -9.17 16.00
CA ARG A 123 27.81 -8.71 14.76
C ARG A 123 26.75 -8.31 13.72
N ARG A 124 25.74 -9.16 13.47
CA ARG A 124 24.68 -8.85 12.51
C ARG A 124 23.83 -7.64 12.94
N GLU A 125 23.49 -7.53 14.22
CA GLU A 125 22.77 -6.40 14.80
C GLU A 125 23.49 -5.07 14.46
N LYS A 126 24.82 -5.04 14.63
CA LYS A 126 25.65 -3.88 14.28
C LYS A 126 25.67 -3.61 12.77
N GLU A 127 25.80 -4.65 11.95
CA GLU A 127 25.77 -4.51 10.48
C GLU A 127 24.44 -3.92 9.99
N LEU A 128 23.31 -4.38 10.53
CA LEU A 128 21.97 -3.84 10.22
C LEU A 128 21.85 -2.38 10.67
N ASP A 129 22.37 -2.04 11.85
CA ASP A 129 22.35 -0.66 12.35
C ASP A 129 23.13 0.31 11.46
N GLU A 130 24.32 -0.10 11.01
CA GLU A 130 25.12 0.67 10.05
C GLU A 130 24.40 0.82 8.71
N GLN A 131 23.75 -0.24 8.20
CA GLN A 131 22.94 -0.17 6.99
C GLN A 131 21.75 0.79 7.13
N MET A 132 21.00 0.72 8.24
CA MET A 132 19.87 1.63 8.49
C MET A 132 20.34 3.08 8.60
N HIS A 133 21.50 3.32 9.22
CA HIS A 133 22.08 4.66 9.31
C HIS A 133 22.57 5.16 7.94
N GLN A 134 23.12 4.29 7.10
CA GLN A 134 23.54 4.66 5.74
C GLN A 134 22.33 5.00 4.86
N VAL A 135 21.28 4.20 4.93
CA VAL A 135 20.08 4.37 4.12
C VAL A 135 19.28 5.57 4.64
N LEU A 136 18.89 5.57 5.91
CA LEU A 136 17.96 6.58 6.43
C LEU A 136 18.66 7.82 7.00
N GLY A 137 19.95 7.75 7.30
CA GLY A 137 20.69 8.85 7.93
C GLY A 137 20.72 10.11 7.08
N GLY A 138 20.38 11.24 7.70
CA GLY A 138 20.32 12.53 7.02
C GLY A 138 19.07 12.76 6.15
N GLN A 139 18.20 11.75 6.01
CA GLN A 139 16.90 11.92 5.37
C GLN A 139 15.87 12.46 6.38
N THR A 140 14.90 13.23 5.89
CA THR A 140 13.79 13.72 6.72
C THR A 140 13.04 12.55 7.37
N LYS A 141 12.81 11.45 6.62
CA LYS A 141 12.09 10.25 7.06
C LYS A 141 12.74 9.46 8.22
N TYR A 142 13.95 9.80 8.66
CA TYR A 142 14.60 9.14 9.79
C TYR A 142 13.80 9.28 11.11
N HIS A 143 13.10 10.40 11.30
CA HIS A 143 12.24 10.66 12.46
C HIS A 143 11.13 9.63 12.69
N HIS A 144 10.74 8.86 11.66
CA HIS A 144 9.75 7.80 11.81
C HIS A 144 10.29 6.62 12.62
N LEU A 145 11.61 6.39 12.67
CA LEU A 145 12.20 5.24 13.37
C LEU A 145 12.08 5.42 14.89
N HIS A 146 11.16 4.70 15.52
CA HIS A 146 10.92 4.77 16.96
C HIS A 146 11.59 3.65 17.74
N ASN A 147 11.74 2.46 17.16
CA ASN A 147 12.40 1.33 17.82
C ASN A 147 12.89 0.28 16.82
N LYS A 148 13.81 -0.59 17.29
CA LYS A 148 14.29 -1.79 16.62
C LYS A 148 14.09 -2.98 17.56
N CYS A 149 13.36 -4.00 17.12
CA CYS A 149 13.08 -5.20 17.89
C CYS A 149 13.67 -6.40 17.17
N TYR A 150 14.27 -7.34 17.91
CA TYR A 150 14.87 -8.56 17.37
C TYR A 150 14.17 -9.77 18.00
N LEU A 151 13.51 -10.57 17.16
CA LEU A 151 12.64 -11.65 17.59
C LEU A 151 13.16 -13.01 17.16
N SER A 152 13.06 -13.97 18.07
CA SER A 152 13.24 -15.40 17.81
C SER A 152 11.95 -16.03 17.28
N ASN A 153 12.05 -16.83 16.22
CA ASN A 153 10.90 -17.55 15.65
C ASN A 153 10.56 -18.84 16.42
N LYS A 154 11.42 -19.26 17.37
CA LYS A 154 11.29 -20.52 18.12
C LYS A 154 11.08 -20.33 19.61
N ASN A 155 11.33 -19.13 20.12
CA ASN A 155 11.26 -18.88 21.55
C ASN A 155 9.83 -18.48 21.90
N ASP A 156 9.09 -19.41 22.50
CA ASP A 156 7.73 -19.16 23.00
C ASP A 156 7.72 -18.32 24.28
N SER A 157 8.90 -17.90 24.78
CA SER A 157 8.95 -16.94 25.89
C SER A 157 8.36 -15.61 25.42
N ASP A 158 7.22 -15.26 25.99
CA ASP A 158 6.52 -14.00 25.71
C ASP A 158 7.41 -12.75 25.94
N GLU A 159 8.59 -12.83 26.57
CA GLU A 159 9.42 -11.65 26.90
C GLU A 159 9.79 -10.77 25.69
N GLU A 160 10.20 -11.36 24.56
CA GLU A 160 10.54 -10.60 23.34
C GLU A 160 9.28 -9.96 22.72
N PHE A 161 8.16 -10.70 22.75
CA PHE A 161 6.86 -10.19 22.28
C PHE A 161 6.26 -9.15 23.23
N GLU A 162 6.48 -9.25 24.53
CA GLU A 162 6.10 -8.24 25.54
C GLU A 162 6.89 -6.95 25.32
N LYS A 163 8.19 -7.03 25.02
CA LYS A 163 8.98 -5.86 24.63
C LYS A 163 8.43 -5.20 23.36
N LEU A 164 8.01 -6.00 22.37
CA LEU A 164 7.35 -5.48 21.17
C LEU A 164 5.98 -4.85 21.48
N ARG A 165 5.12 -5.51 22.28
CA ARG A 165 3.82 -4.98 22.72
C ARG A 165 3.99 -3.65 23.45
N TYR A 166 4.96 -3.57 24.36
CA TYR A 166 5.30 -2.34 25.06
C TYR A 166 5.82 -1.25 24.11
N ALA A 167 6.66 -1.59 23.13
CA ALA A 167 7.13 -0.65 22.12
C ALA A 167 5.99 -0.10 21.25
N ILE A 168 5.03 -0.94 20.86
CA ILE A 168 3.81 -0.54 20.15
C ILE A 168 2.99 0.41 21.00
N TYR A 169 2.74 0.05 22.26
CA TYR A 169 2.02 0.90 23.21
C TYR A 169 2.69 2.25 23.42
N GLU A 170 4.01 2.28 23.65
CA GLU A 170 4.77 3.52 23.84
C GLU A 170 4.80 4.39 22.60
N ALA A 171 4.90 3.78 21.41
CA ALA A 171 4.81 4.51 20.14
C ALA A 171 3.42 5.14 20.01
N ALA A 172 2.36 4.36 20.21
CA ALA A 172 0.98 4.81 20.10
C ALA A 172 0.64 5.89 21.14
N ARG A 173 1.05 5.72 22.40
CA ARG A 173 0.84 6.68 23.49
C ARG A 173 1.44 8.06 23.21
N LYS A 174 2.54 8.11 22.47
CA LYS A 174 3.21 9.37 22.09
C LYS A 174 2.57 10.04 20.86
N MET A 175 1.71 9.35 20.14
CA MET A 175 0.95 9.96 19.05
C MET A 175 -0.12 10.88 19.66
N GLY A 176 -0.16 12.15 19.25
CA GLY A 176 -1.05 13.15 19.88
C GLY A 176 -2.54 12.89 19.66
N ASN A 177 -2.91 11.95 18.79
CA ASN A 177 -4.27 11.48 18.58
C ASN A 177 -4.71 10.38 19.60
N TRP A 178 -3.79 9.82 20.40
CA TRP A 178 -4.07 8.74 21.36
C TRP A 178 -5.09 9.15 22.44
N ASP A 179 -5.05 10.41 22.89
CA ASP A 179 -5.97 10.93 23.93
C ASP A 179 -7.25 11.56 23.35
N MET A 180 -7.54 11.35 22.06
CA MET A 180 -8.85 11.69 21.48
C MET A 180 -9.97 10.78 22.00
N SER A 181 -9.65 9.83 22.89
CA SER A 181 -10.61 9.11 23.74
C SER A 181 -11.58 10.06 24.48
N ASN A 182 -11.20 11.33 24.71
CA ASN A 182 -12.09 12.33 25.28
C ASN A 182 -13.22 12.80 24.34
N LEU A 183 -13.04 12.73 23.01
CA LEU A 183 -14.14 12.95 22.06
C LEU A 183 -15.15 11.79 22.07
N ALA A 184 -14.68 10.56 22.29
CA ALA A 184 -15.52 9.36 22.38
C ALA A 184 -16.29 9.24 23.72
N LYS A 185 -15.88 9.97 24.77
CA LYS A 185 -16.56 10.00 26.08
C LYS A 185 -17.81 10.88 26.10
N HIS A 186 -18.04 11.69 25.08
CA HIS A 186 -19.29 12.44 24.97
C HIS A 186 -20.41 11.51 24.49
N SER A 187 -21.27 11.10 25.42
CA SER A 187 -22.50 10.37 25.13
C SER A 187 -23.47 11.14 24.22
N ASP A 188 -23.21 12.45 24.05
CA ASP A 188 -24.02 13.38 23.27
C ASP A 188 -23.16 14.07 22.20
N ILE A 189 -22.52 13.32 21.28
CA ILE A 189 -22.01 13.93 20.04
C ILE A 189 -23.24 14.27 19.18
N ASN A 190 -23.88 15.39 19.51
CA ASN A 190 -24.95 15.94 18.70
C ASN A 190 -24.31 16.58 17.47
N ILE A 191 -24.02 15.78 16.45
CA ILE A 191 -23.51 16.25 15.16
C ILE A 191 -24.65 16.98 14.46
N ILE A 192 -24.82 18.25 14.77
CA ILE A 192 -25.85 19.11 14.17
C ILE A 192 -25.27 19.81 12.94
N GLU A 193 -23.98 20.15 12.96
CA GLU A 193 -23.29 20.90 11.91
C GLU A 193 -22.53 19.99 10.93
N LYS A 194 -22.45 20.42 9.67
CA LYS A 194 -21.80 19.65 8.59
C LYS A 194 -20.29 19.53 8.83
N GLU A 195 -19.70 20.56 9.41
CA GLU A 195 -18.29 20.66 9.76
C GLU A 195 -17.90 19.62 10.82
N ASP A 196 -18.75 19.46 11.85
CA ASP A 196 -18.57 18.43 12.88
C ASP A 196 -18.66 17.02 12.30
N LEU A 197 -19.59 16.78 11.36
CA LEU A 197 -19.69 15.51 10.66
C LEU A 197 -18.42 15.21 9.86
N LEU A 198 -17.90 16.20 9.13
CA LEU A 198 -16.67 16.04 8.35
C LEU A 198 -15.46 15.80 9.25
N LEU A 199 -15.37 16.46 10.40
CA LEU A 199 -14.32 16.23 11.39
C LEU A 199 -14.41 14.81 11.96
N PHE A 200 -15.62 14.36 12.32
CA PHE A 200 -15.87 13.01 12.77
C PHE A 200 -15.48 11.96 11.74
N LEU A 201 -15.91 12.12 10.48
CA LEU A 201 -15.58 11.18 9.40
C LEU A 201 -14.08 11.13 9.11
N ARG A 202 -13.39 12.28 9.13
CA ARG A 202 -11.92 12.34 9.01
C ARG A 202 -11.24 11.63 10.17
N PHE A 203 -11.71 11.85 11.40
CA PHE A 203 -11.19 11.17 12.57
C PHE A 203 -11.33 9.66 12.41
N GLN A 204 -12.54 9.16 12.17
CA GLN A 204 -12.80 7.73 12.00
C GLN A 204 -12.00 7.09 10.85
N HIS A 205 -11.77 7.85 9.77
CA HIS A 205 -10.89 7.42 8.69
C HIS A 205 -9.43 7.30 9.11
N ASN A 206 -8.92 8.30 9.82
CA ASN A 206 -7.53 8.31 10.27
C ASN A 206 -7.25 7.15 11.24
N VAL A 207 -8.18 6.83 12.15
CA VAL A 207 -8.04 5.67 13.06
C VAL A 207 -8.25 4.32 12.36
N GLY A 208 -8.68 4.31 11.08
CA GLY A 208 -8.88 3.09 10.31
C GLY A 208 -10.22 2.39 10.53
N ASN A 209 -11.19 3.02 11.21
CA ASN A 209 -12.52 2.43 11.43
C ASN A 209 -13.39 2.46 10.16
N ILE A 210 -13.22 3.50 9.33
CA ILE A 210 -13.93 3.68 8.05
C ILE A 210 -12.96 4.14 6.96
N ILE A 211 -13.40 4.10 5.71
CA ILE A 211 -12.71 4.81 4.62
C ILE A 211 -13.59 5.95 4.16
N PHE A 212 -13.08 7.17 4.32
CA PHE A 212 -13.73 8.40 3.89
C PHE A 212 -12.82 9.13 2.91
N LEU A 213 -13.27 9.26 1.67
CA LEU A 213 -12.53 9.95 0.61
C LEU A 213 -13.14 11.34 0.42
N LYS A 214 -12.44 12.40 0.85
CA LYS A 214 -12.91 13.80 0.79
C LYS A 214 -13.46 14.20 -0.60
N ASN A 215 -12.93 13.59 -1.66
CA ASN A 215 -13.29 13.88 -3.05
C ASN A 215 -14.58 13.21 -3.54
N ILE A 216 -15.09 12.21 -2.81
CA ILE A 216 -16.39 11.55 -3.05
C ILE A 216 -17.13 11.43 -1.70
N PRO A 217 -17.47 12.58 -1.07
CA PRO A 217 -17.89 12.61 0.34
C PRO A 217 -19.18 11.84 0.63
N ASP A 218 -20.00 11.61 -0.40
CA ASP A 218 -21.26 10.86 -0.29
C ASP A 218 -21.05 9.33 -0.19
N LEU A 219 -19.83 8.85 -0.44
CA LEU A 219 -19.49 7.43 -0.38
C LEU A 219 -18.57 7.14 0.81
N ILE A 220 -19.15 6.51 1.84
CA ILE A 220 -18.44 6.11 3.05
C ILE A 220 -18.36 4.59 3.08
N ILE A 221 -17.16 4.05 3.19
CA ILE A 221 -16.95 2.61 3.35
C ILE A 221 -16.89 2.30 4.85
N LEU A 222 -17.95 1.70 5.38
CA LEU A 222 -18.09 1.41 6.80
C LEU A 222 -17.20 0.26 7.32
N ARG A 223 -16.69 -0.57 6.41
CA ARG A 223 -15.83 -1.72 6.75
C ARG A 223 -14.60 -1.71 5.84
N PRO A 224 -13.44 -1.25 6.31
CA PRO A 224 -12.25 -1.17 5.46
C PRO A 224 -11.79 -2.56 4.95
N GLN A 225 -12.02 -3.64 5.72
CA GLN A 225 -11.77 -5.02 5.28
C GLN A 225 -12.56 -5.39 4.01
N TRP A 226 -13.79 -4.87 3.83
CA TRP A 226 -14.57 -5.12 2.62
C TRP A 226 -13.87 -4.55 1.38
N LEU A 227 -13.23 -3.39 1.49
CA LEU A 227 -12.45 -2.82 0.39
C LEU A 227 -11.14 -3.60 0.16
N ALA A 228 -10.46 -4.01 1.24
CA ALA A 228 -9.25 -4.83 1.14
C ALA A 228 -9.54 -6.17 0.43
N ASP A 229 -10.65 -6.83 0.76
CA ASP A 229 -11.11 -8.05 0.08
C ASP A 229 -11.38 -7.79 -1.41
N ALA A 230 -11.97 -6.64 -1.76
CA ALA A 230 -12.22 -6.26 -3.15
C ALA A 230 -10.92 -6.08 -3.93
N PHE A 231 -9.93 -5.40 -3.37
CA PHE A 231 -8.61 -5.25 -3.98
C PHE A 231 -7.89 -6.59 -4.10
N ARG A 232 -7.98 -7.43 -3.09
CA ARG A 232 -7.44 -8.80 -3.13
C ARG A 232 -8.05 -9.61 -4.28
N CYS A 233 -9.34 -9.46 -4.59
CA CYS A 233 -9.95 -10.13 -5.74
C CYS A 233 -9.37 -9.69 -7.10
N LEU A 234 -8.92 -8.43 -7.22
CA LEU A 234 -8.31 -7.92 -8.46
C LEU A 234 -6.83 -8.31 -8.58
N VAL A 235 -6.11 -8.23 -7.46
CA VAL A 235 -4.67 -8.36 -7.42
C VAL A 235 -4.19 -9.80 -7.26
N SER A 236 -4.97 -10.67 -6.59
CA SER A 236 -4.49 -12.01 -6.26
C SER A 236 -4.56 -12.98 -7.45
N ASP A 237 -3.40 -13.50 -7.83
CA ASP A 237 -3.15 -14.57 -8.82
C ASP A 237 -3.92 -15.90 -8.59
N ARG A 238 -4.71 -16.00 -7.52
CA ARG A 238 -5.28 -17.25 -7.01
C ARG A 238 -6.69 -17.55 -7.50
N VAL A 239 -7.24 -16.76 -8.41
CA VAL A 239 -8.37 -17.28 -9.19
C VAL A 239 -7.82 -18.44 -10.00
N ASP A 240 -8.38 -19.64 -9.83
CA ASP A 240 -7.93 -20.84 -10.54
C ASP A 240 -8.17 -20.60 -12.03
N ASN A 241 -7.17 -20.05 -12.73
CA ASN A 241 -7.23 -19.57 -14.11
C ASN A 241 -7.65 -20.68 -15.09
N ARG A 242 -7.58 -21.94 -14.65
CA ARG A 242 -8.06 -23.12 -15.37
C ARG A 242 -9.59 -23.23 -15.43
N LYS A 243 -10.32 -22.48 -14.61
CA LYS A 243 -11.79 -22.47 -14.53
C LYS A 243 -12.42 -21.17 -15.03
N LEU A 244 -11.62 -20.19 -15.43
CA LEU A 244 -12.14 -18.93 -15.94
C LEU A 244 -12.64 -19.14 -17.38
N HIS A 245 -13.94 -18.93 -17.58
CA HIS A 245 -14.52 -18.78 -18.92
C HIS A 245 -13.90 -17.58 -19.69
N HIS A 246 -13.25 -16.67 -18.98
CA HIS A 246 -12.62 -15.44 -19.45
C HIS A 246 -11.08 -15.55 -19.60
N ARG A 247 -10.59 -16.65 -20.20
CA ARG A 247 -9.13 -16.89 -20.30
C ARG A 247 -8.40 -15.81 -21.10
N GLU A 248 -9.02 -15.29 -22.17
CA GLU A 248 -8.45 -14.23 -23.00
C GLU A 248 -8.38 -12.90 -22.25
N ASP A 249 -9.48 -12.48 -21.60
CA ASP A 249 -9.49 -11.28 -20.75
C ASP A 249 -8.44 -11.37 -19.63
N TRP A 250 -8.23 -12.56 -19.06
CA TRP A 250 -7.21 -12.77 -18.03
C TRP A 250 -5.78 -12.63 -18.58
N MET A 251 -5.54 -13.14 -19.80
CA MET A 251 -4.25 -12.96 -20.46
C MET A 251 -3.99 -11.48 -20.81
N LEU A 252 -5.00 -10.74 -21.25
CA LEU A 252 -4.89 -9.30 -21.47
C LEU A 252 -4.61 -8.56 -20.15
N PHE A 253 -5.30 -8.93 -19.06
CA PHE A 253 -5.07 -8.30 -17.77
C PHE A 253 -3.65 -8.52 -17.25
N THR A 254 -3.16 -9.77 -17.30
CA THR A 254 -1.83 -10.12 -16.79
C THR A 254 -0.69 -9.63 -17.69
N ARG A 255 -0.92 -9.49 -19.00
CA ARG A 255 0.12 -9.04 -19.95
C ARG A 255 0.14 -7.54 -20.17
N GLU A 256 -1.03 -6.90 -20.20
CA GLU A 256 -1.20 -5.51 -20.65
C GLU A 256 -1.83 -4.62 -19.56
N GLY A 257 -2.26 -5.18 -18.43
CA GLY A 257 -2.97 -4.44 -17.38
C GLY A 257 -4.41 -4.07 -17.76
N ILE A 258 -4.95 -4.62 -18.85
CA ILE A 258 -6.31 -4.34 -19.34
C ILE A 258 -7.29 -5.38 -18.80
N ILE A 259 -8.32 -4.92 -18.10
CA ILE A 259 -9.33 -5.77 -17.48
C ILE A 259 -10.74 -5.42 -17.98
N SER A 260 -11.49 -6.43 -18.42
CA SER A 260 -12.88 -6.26 -18.89
C SER A 260 -13.86 -6.18 -17.71
N GLU A 261 -14.98 -5.49 -17.91
CA GLU A 261 -16.06 -5.43 -16.92
C GLU A 261 -16.64 -6.82 -16.58
N SER A 262 -16.66 -7.74 -17.56
CA SER A 262 -17.06 -9.13 -17.35
C SER A 262 -16.07 -9.87 -16.45
N LEU A 263 -14.76 -9.71 -16.68
CA LEU A 263 -13.74 -10.31 -15.82
C LEU A 263 -13.80 -9.75 -14.40
N ILE A 264 -13.91 -8.43 -14.22
CA ILE A 264 -14.11 -7.82 -12.87
C ILE A 264 -15.31 -8.47 -12.17
N THR A 265 -16.42 -8.62 -12.88
CA THR A 265 -17.65 -9.22 -12.34
C THR A 265 -17.42 -10.67 -11.92
N GLU A 266 -16.63 -11.43 -12.68
CA GLU A 266 -16.30 -12.82 -12.36
C GLU A 266 -15.32 -12.93 -11.18
N LEU A 267 -14.29 -12.09 -11.14
CA LEU A 267 -13.35 -12.01 -10.02
C LEU A 267 -14.10 -11.70 -8.71
N PHE A 268 -15.05 -10.77 -8.76
CA PHE A 268 -15.91 -10.44 -7.62
C PHE A 268 -16.99 -11.47 -7.34
N LYS A 269 -17.25 -12.48 -8.17
CA LYS A 269 -18.11 -13.63 -7.79
C LYS A 269 -17.35 -14.69 -7.01
N SER A 270 -16.04 -14.80 -7.21
CA SER A 270 -15.20 -15.82 -6.57
C SER A 270 -15.11 -15.64 -5.05
N LYS A 271 -15.14 -16.76 -4.28
CA LYS A 271 -15.05 -16.99 -2.80
C LYS A 271 -15.75 -16.04 -1.80
N VAL A 272 -15.91 -14.76 -2.09
CA VAL A 272 -16.48 -13.71 -1.24
C VAL A 272 -17.62 -12.97 -1.95
N GLY A 273 -18.01 -13.41 -3.15
CA GLY A 273 -18.71 -12.57 -4.11
C GLY A 273 -20.17 -12.19 -3.88
N SER A 274 -20.81 -12.75 -2.87
CA SER A 274 -22.14 -12.28 -2.45
C SER A 274 -22.08 -10.91 -1.78
N GLN A 275 -20.92 -10.46 -1.28
CA GLN A 275 -20.81 -9.18 -0.55
C GLN A 275 -20.62 -7.95 -1.44
N PHE A 276 -20.28 -8.15 -2.72
CA PHE A 276 -20.06 -7.07 -3.69
C PHE A 276 -21.25 -6.89 -4.64
N SER A 277 -22.16 -7.86 -4.69
CA SER A 277 -23.37 -7.81 -5.50
C SER A 277 -24.23 -6.61 -5.08
N GLY A 278 -24.62 -5.77 -6.04
CA GLY A 278 -25.36 -4.53 -5.79
C GLY A 278 -24.52 -3.30 -5.42
N GLN A 279 -23.23 -3.43 -5.10
CA GLN A 279 -22.33 -2.31 -4.76
C GLN A 279 -21.24 -2.04 -5.82
N LYS A 280 -21.32 -2.71 -6.97
CA LYS A 280 -20.35 -2.60 -8.07
C LYS A 280 -20.07 -1.15 -8.46
N ASN A 281 -21.11 -0.34 -8.70
CA ASN A 281 -20.94 1.06 -9.12
C ASN A 281 -20.18 1.90 -8.09
N ASN A 282 -20.40 1.64 -6.80
CA ASN A 282 -19.70 2.34 -5.73
C ASN A 282 -18.22 1.90 -5.68
N LEU A 283 -17.94 0.62 -5.86
CA LEU A 283 -16.58 0.10 -5.91
C LEU A 283 -15.78 0.66 -7.12
N HIS A 284 -16.41 0.75 -8.29
CA HIS A 284 -15.81 1.40 -9.46
C HIS A 284 -15.46 2.86 -9.17
N LYS A 285 -16.37 3.64 -8.55
CA LYS A 285 -16.09 5.04 -8.17
C LYS A 285 -14.89 5.15 -7.23
N VAL A 286 -14.77 4.25 -6.26
CA VAL A 286 -13.62 4.21 -5.33
C VAL A 286 -12.33 3.90 -6.09
N MET A 287 -12.34 2.87 -6.94
CA MET A 287 -11.17 2.46 -7.71
C MET A 287 -10.71 3.52 -8.72
N GLU A 288 -11.64 4.21 -9.37
CA GLU A 288 -11.33 5.33 -10.28
C GLU A 288 -10.76 6.53 -9.53
N LYS A 289 -11.26 6.78 -8.31
CA LYS A 289 -10.80 7.87 -7.47
C LYS A 289 -9.42 7.65 -6.89
N LEU A 290 -9.08 6.39 -6.60
CA LEU A 290 -7.76 5.96 -6.14
C LEU A 290 -6.80 5.68 -7.31
N ASP A 291 -7.20 5.92 -8.57
CA ASP A 291 -6.39 5.60 -9.76
C ASP A 291 -5.95 4.12 -9.86
N ILE A 292 -6.70 3.23 -9.21
CA ILE A 292 -6.50 1.77 -9.29
C ILE A 292 -7.02 1.27 -10.63
N LEU A 293 -8.18 1.78 -11.07
CA LEU A 293 -8.76 1.48 -12.38
C LEU A 293 -8.99 2.77 -13.15
N VAL A 294 -8.71 2.71 -14.45
CA VAL A 294 -8.98 3.80 -15.38
C VAL A 294 -9.87 3.27 -16.49
N LYS A 295 -11.07 3.82 -16.61
CA LYS A 295 -12.01 3.41 -17.64
C LYS A 295 -11.48 3.73 -19.04
N ILE A 296 -11.57 2.75 -19.93
CA ILE A 296 -11.31 2.89 -21.36
C ILE A 296 -12.57 2.52 -22.17
N GLU A 297 -12.47 2.54 -23.49
CA GLU A 297 -13.58 2.16 -24.39
C GLU A 297 -14.04 0.71 -24.17
N ASN A 298 -15.26 0.39 -24.63
CA ASN A 298 -15.82 -0.98 -24.69
C ASN A 298 -15.98 -1.71 -23.34
N SER A 299 -16.35 -0.99 -22.27
CA SER A 299 -16.51 -1.61 -20.94
C SER A 299 -15.23 -2.29 -20.42
N SER A 300 -14.07 -1.75 -20.77
CA SER A 300 -12.78 -2.19 -20.26
C SER A 300 -12.12 -1.11 -19.39
N TYR A 301 -11.16 -1.53 -18.59
CA TYR A 301 -10.40 -0.67 -17.68
C TYR A 301 -8.92 -1.01 -17.77
N ILE A 302 -8.05 -0.02 -17.54
CA ILE A 302 -6.62 -0.23 -17.34
C ILE A 302 -6.34 -0.16 -15.83
N MET A 303 -5.54 -1.09 -15.33
CA MET A 303 -4.98 -1.06 -13.98
C MET A 303 -3.49 -0.68 -14.05
N PRO A 304 -3.12 0.59 -13.78
CA PRO A 304 -1.75 1.07 -14.00
C PRO A 304 -0.67 0.26 -13.29
N SER A 305 -0.98 -0.26 -12.10
CA SER A 305 -0.04 -1.06 -11.32
C SER A 305 0.23 -2.45 -11.89
N MET A 306 -0.63 -2.93 -12.78
CA MET A 306 -0.49 -4.22 -13.49
C MET A 306 0.11 -4.05 -14.87
N MET A 307 0.39 -2.81 -15.30
CA MET A 307 1.02 -2.57 -16.61
C MET A 307 2.46 -3.07 -16.60
N PRO A 308 2.90 -3.78 -17.65
CA PRO A 308 4.26 -4.27 -17.74
C PRO A 308 5.23 -3.09 -17.84
N SER A 309 6.38 -3.23 -17.17
CA SER A 309 7.52 -2.35 -17.39
C SER A 309 8.22 -2.75 -18.69
N ALA A 310 8.65 -1.77 -19.46
CA ALA A 310 9.39 -1.99 -20.70
C ALA A 310 10.85 -1.56 -20.56
N LYS A 311 11.76 -2.30 -21.20
CA LYS A 311 13.17 -1.95 -21.21
C LYS A 311 13.41 -0.70 -22.04
N PHE A 312 14.41 0.08 -21.65
CA PHE A 312 14.73 1.33 -22.32
C PHE A 312 15.09 1.11 -23.80
N GLU A 313 15.84 0.05 -24.12
CA GLU A 313 16.26 -0.28 -25.48
C GLU A 313 15.07 -0.59 -26.39
N ASP A 314 14.08 -1.33 -25.87
CA ASP A 314 12.87 -1.67 -26.60
C ASP A 314 12.09 -0.40 -26.96
N VAL A 315 11.99 0.54 -26.01
CA VAL A 315 11.35 1.83 -26.28
C VAL A 315 12.15 2.65 -27.29
N CYS A 316 13.46 2.74 -27.15
CA CYS A 316 14.30 3.51 -28.06
C CYS A 316 14.27 2.96 -29.50
N THR A 317 14.21 1.64 -29.66
CA THR A 317 14.07 1.00 -30.97
C THR A 317 12.72 1.33 -31.60
N ASN A 318 11.64 1.19 -30.83
CA ASN A 318 10.28 1.51 -31.29
C ASN A 318 10.10 3.01 -31.58
N VAL A 319 10.69 3.89 -30.78
CA VAL A 319 10.68 5.34 -31.01
C VAL A 319 11.62 5.75 -32.14
N GLY A 320 12.72 5.01 -32.37
CA GLY A 320 13.61 5.20 -33.51
C GLY A 320 12.91 5.02 -34.84
N ILE A 321 11.97 4.07 -34.92
CA ILE A 321 11.05 3.88 -36.07
C ILE A 321 10.09 5.07 -36.22
N LEU A 322 9.69 5.72 -35.12
CA LEU A 322 8.79 6.88 -35.11
C LEU A 322 9.50 8.22 -35.40
N ALA A 323 10.84 8.24 -35.38
CA ALA A 323 11.63 9.48 -35.37
C ALA A 323 11.65 10.26 -36.69
N GLU A 324 11.24 9.66 -37.82
CA GLU A 324 11.21 10.36 -39.11
C GLU A 324 10.18 11.51 -39.13
N ASN A 325 9.15 11.46 -38.29
CA ASN A 325 8.09 12.48 -38.22
C ASN A 325 7.86 13.10 -36.81
N CYS A 326 8.65 12.73 -35.80
CA CYS A 326 8.49 13.24 -34.43
C CYS A 326 9.49 14.36 -34.09
N LYS A 327 8.98 15.50 -33.62
CA LYS A 327 9.83 16.57 -33.05
C LYS A 327 10.33 16.15 -31.66
N ARG A 328 11.65 16.01 -31.50
CA ARG A 328 12.29 15.76 -30.20
C ARG A 328 12.01 16.93 -29.25
N THR A 329 11.47 16.66 -28.07
CA THR A 329 11.37 17.64 -26.98
C THR A 329 12.56 17.57 -26.05
N SER A 330 12.79 18.65 -25.32
CA SER A 330 13.81 18.73 -24.27
C SER A 330 13.53 17.70 -23.18
N TRP A 331 14.60 17.13 -22.64
CA TRP A 331 14.51 16.20 -21.51
C TRP A 331 14.24 17.00 -20.24
N LEU A 332 13.22 16.60 -19.48
CA LEU A 332 12.93 17.17 -18.17
C LEU A 332 13.33 16.16 -17.10
N CYS A 333 14.35 16.48 -16.32
CA CYS A 333 14.83 15.64 -15.23
C CYS A 333 14.35 16.25 -13.90
N PHE A 334 13.55 15.50 -13.17
CA PHE A 334 13.13 15.85 -11.82
C PHE A 334 13.93 15.03 -10.83
N LYS A 335 14.70 15.70 -9.99
CA LYS A 335 15.35 15.07 -8.85
C LYS A 335 14.42 15.20 -7.65
N PHE A 336 13.89 14.08 -7.19
CA PHE A 336 13.12 14.01 -5.97
C PHE A 336 14.05 13.59 -4.82
N GLU A 337 13.90 14.23 -3.66
CA GLU A 337 14.46 13.69 -2.40
C GLU A 337 13.75 12.37 -2.04
N PHE A 338 12.45 12.32 -2.36
CA PHE A 338 11.57 11.20 -2.11
C PHE A 338 10.49 11.08 -3.22
N LEU A 339 10.24 9.88 -3.74
CA LEU A 339 9.20 9.62 -4.75
C LEU A 339 8.24 8.51 -4.29
N PRO A 340 6.93 8.79 -4.11
CA PRO A 340 5.95 7.76 -3.78
C PRO A 340 5.92 6.61 -4.78
N HIS A 341 5.85 5.36 -4.33
CA HIS A 341 5.81 4.20 -5.24
C HIS A 341 4.59 4.19 -6.15
N SER A 342 3.46 4.72 -5.68
CA SER A 342 2.25 4.89 -6.48
C SER A 342 2.30 6.09 -7.44
N PHE A 343 3.32 6.96 -7.36
CA PHE A 343 3.41 8.18 -8.17
C PHE A 343 3.23 7.91 -9.66
N PHE A 344 3.95 6.92 -10.20
CA PHE A 344 3.84 6.55 -11.60
C PHE A 344 2.49 5.93 -11.97
N ASN A 345 1.81 5.27 -11.02
CA ASN A 345 0.47 4.73 -11.25
C ASN A 345 -0.53 5.88 -11.40
N HIS A 346 -0.48 6.87 -10.50
CA HIS A 346 -1.29 8.09 -10.58
C HIS A 346 -1.02 8.88 -11.85
N LEU A 347 0.26 9.02 -12.21
CA LEU A 347 0.66 9.76 -13.38
C LEU A 347 0.20 9.06 -14.66
N SER A 348 0.40 7.74 -14.75
CA SER A 348 -0.13 6.92 -15.84
C SER A 348 -1.65 7.03 -15.92
N ALA A 349 -2.35 6.95 -14.78
CA ALA A 349 -3.79 7.08 -14.75
C ALA A 349 -4.27 8.44 -15.25
N TRP A 350 -3.61 9.51 -14.82
CA TRP A 350 -3.89 10.86 -15.28
C TRP A 350 -3.72 10.97 -16.80
N PHE A 351 -2.63 10.43 -17.34
CA PHE A 351 -2.39 10.44 -18.78
C PHE A 351 -3.44 9.65 -19.57
N ILE A 352 -3.78 8.44 -19.13
CA ILE A 352 -4.81 7.62 -19.79
C ILE A 352 -6.17 8.33 -19.77
N LYS A 353 -6.50 9.05 -18.70
CA LYS A 353 -7.75 9.84 -18.60
C LYS A 353 -7.80 11.01 -19.58
N GLN A 354 -6.65 11.61 -19.89
CA GLN A 354 -6.57 12.84 -20.70
C GLN A 354 -6.32 12.56 -22.19
N TYR A 355 -5.65 11.45 -22.52
CA TYR A 355 -5.19 11.19 -23.87
C TYR A 355 -5.55 9.78 -24.30
N THR A 356 -5.91 9.63 -25.56
CA THR A 356 -6.16 8.32 -26.17
C THR A 356 -4.83 7.58 -26.36
N PRO A 357 -4.69 6.33 -25.89
CA PRO A 357 -3.55 5.49 -26.21
C PRO A 357 -3.42 5.34 -27.72
N ALA A 358 -2.22 5.61 -28.24
CA ALA A 358 -2.00 5.53 -29.67
C ALA A 358 -1.93 4.05 -30.09
N LYS A 359 -2.94 3.57 -30.81
CA LYS A 359 -3.01 2.21 -31.35
C LYS A 359 -2.14 2.13 -32.59
N TRP A 360 -0.88 1.70 -32.46
CA TRP A 360 0.00 1.48 -33.61
C TRP A 360 0.18 -0.03 -33.85
N ILE A 361 -0.20 -0.46 -35.05
CA ILE A 361 0.06 -1.82 -35.54
C ILE A 361 1.46 -1.80 -36.17
N VAL A 362 2.41 -2.52 -35.58
CA VAL A 362 3.72 -2.73 -36.20
C VAL A 362 3.74 -4.13 -36.81
N LEU A 363 3.93 -4.20 -38.14
CA LEU A 363 4.19 -5.45 -38.84
C LEU A 363 5.70 -5.71 -38.80
N VAL A 364 6.12 -6.68 -37.99
CA VAL A 364 7.46 -7.29 -38.09
C VAL A 364 7.26 -8.76 -38.47
N ASP A 365 7.88 -9.22 -39.55
CA ASP A 365 7.91 -10.63 -39.98
C ASP A 365 6.55 -11.36 -40.06
N LYS A 366 5.55 -10.75 -40.73
CA LYS A 366 4.20 -11.30 -40.96
C LYS A 366 3.42 -11.67 -39.69
N SER A 367 3.88 -11.23 -38.53
CA SER A 367 3.19 -11.39 -37.26
C SER A 367 2.65 -10.03 -36.81
N LEU A 368 1.40 -10.01 -36.34
CA LEU A 368 0.73 -8.80 -35.89
C LEU A 368 1.21 -8.48 -34.48
N TYR A 369 1.97 -7.40 -34.30
CA TYR A 369 2.36 -6.91 -32.97
C TYR A 369 1.53 -5.66 -32.63
N ILE A 370 0.71 -5.77 -31.59
CA ILE A 370 0.08 -4.62 -30.95
C ILE A 370 1.15 -4.06 -29.99
N VAL A 371 1.74 -2.92 -30.36
CA VAL A 371 2.75 -2.24 -29.55
C VAL A 371 2.03 -1.17 -28.74
N GLU A 372 1.38 -1.57 -27.65
CA GLU A 372 0.76 -0.64 -26.70
C GLU A 372 1.84 -0.04 -25.80
N PHE A 373 2.45 1.03 -26.28
CA PHE A 373 3.21 1.95 -25.45
C PHE A 373 2.41 3.23 -25.28
N ALA A 374 2.39 3.77 -24.05
CA ALA A 374 1.94 5.12 -23.75
C ALA A 374 2.89 6.16 -24.38
N CYS A 375 2.84 6.27 -25.71
CA CYS A 375 3.25 7.47 -26.42
C CYS A 375 1.97 8.29 -26.59
N LEU A 376 1.74 9.18 -25.63
CA LEU A 376 0.51 9.96 -25.56
C LEU A 376 0.59 11.03 -26.65
N THR A 377 -0.27 10.90 -27.65
CA THR A 377 -0.33 11.84 -28.77
C THR A 377 -0.94 13.16 -28.33
N LEU A 378 -0.22 14.24 -28.67
CA LEU A 378 -0.42 15.67 -28.40
C LEU A 378 0.12 16.17 -27.04
N ILE A 379 1.32 16.75 -27.13
CA ILE A 379 2.22 17.22 -26.07
C ILE A 379 3.10 16.10 -25.49
N ASN A 380 3.96 15.52 -26.34
CA ASN A 380 5.31 15.02 -26.07
C ASN A 380 5.76 14.89 -24.60
N LEU A 381 5.05 14.10 -23.79
CA LEU A 381 5.40 13.79 -22.41
C LEU A 381 5.45 12.28 -22.28
N VAL A 382 6.68 11.78 -22.27
CA VAL A 382 6.99 10.40 -21.96
C VAL A 382 7.23 10.34 -20.46
N VAL A 383 6.27 9.80 -19.72
CA VAL A 383 6.50 9.46 -18.32
C VAL A 383 6.98 8.03 -18.25
N LYS A 384 8.19 7.86 -17.75
CA LYS A 384 8.85 6.57 -17.62
C LYS A 384 9.25 6.34 -16.17
N ARG A 385 8.91 5.16 -15.67
CA ARG A 385 9.56 4.55 -14.51
C ARG A 385 10.86 3.92 -15.00
N PHE A 386 11.99 4.49 -14.61
CA PHE A 386 13.29 3.84 -14.77
C PHE A 386 13.52 3.02 -13.50
N LEU A 387 13.77 1.72 -13.65
CA LEU A 387 14.28 0.87 -12.57
C LEU A 387 15.80 0.81 -12.67
#